data_AF-A0A5J4TS11-F1
#
_entry.id   AF-A0A5J4TS11-F1
#
_cell.length_a   1.000
_cell.length_b   1.000
_cell.length_c   1.000
_cell.angle_alpha   90.00
_cell.angle_beta   90.00
_cell.angle_gamma   90.00
#
_symmetry.space_group_name_H-M   'P 1'
#
loop_
_entity.id
_entity.type
_entity.pdbx_description
1 polymer ?
#
loop_
_entity_poly.entity_id
_entity_poly.type
_entity_poly.pdbx_seq_one_letter_code
_entity_poly.pdbx_strand_id
1 'polypeptide(L)'
;PNEDFTQQFNAVINDRDFYNDSAKYFFPTIRGNVYDEKKILGLAIERQGTAMYALAPKNYMIETNYNGNSKIKLKGINQKTNKITKDQIIDCIEDGKITKCTNMRLGQKNHQMSQLSIEKNGITGIHTKMLVLENESCCPYLFGLTASDYSYE
;
A
#
# COMPACT_ATOMS: atom_id res chain seq x y z
N PRO A 1 -18.92 6.62 -13.97
CA PRO A 1 -17.45 6.85 -14.01
C PRO A 1 -17.01 8.26 -13.58
N ASN A 2 -17.89 9.27 -13.62
CA ASN A 2 -17.61 10.67 -13.23
C ASN A 2 -18.16 11.05 -11.84
N GLU A 3 -18.33 10.08 -10.95
CA GLU A 3 -18.80 10.36 -9.61
C GLU A 3 -17.63 10.46 -8.62
N ASP A 4 -17.81 11.33 -7.64
CA ASP A 4 -16.81 11.69 -6.64
C ASP A 4 -16.48 10.51 -5.69
N PHE A 5 -15.38 10.58 -4.93
CA PHE A 5 -14.93 9.54 -4.00
C PHE A 5 -15.96 9.15 -2.93
N THR A 6 -17.00 9.97 -2.78
CA THR A 6 -18.18 9.69 -1.96
C THR A 6 -19.06 8.56 -2.50
N GLN A 7 -18.87 8.12 -3.75
CA GLN A 7 -19.69 7.11 -4.44
C GLN A 7 -19.68 5.74 -3.76
N GLN A 8 -18.55 5.31 -3.16
CA GLN A 8 -18.51 4.05 -2.41
C GLN A 8 -19.49 4.05 -1.22
N PHE A 9 -19.78 5.21 -0.62
CA PHE A 9 -20.77 5.29 0.46
C PHE A 9 -22.20 5.18 -0.07
N ASN A 10 -22.47 5.65 -1.29
CA ASN A 10 -23.78 5.51 -1.93
C ASN A 10 -24.09 4.04 -2.28
N ALA A 11 -23.08 3.26 -2.63
CA ALA A 11 -23.24 1.83 -2.94
C ALA A 11 -23.46 0.94 -1.69
N VAL A 12 -23.00 1.40 -0.51
CA VAL A 12 -23.08 0.62 0.75
C VAL A 12 -24.36 0.94 1.54
N ILE A 13 -24.91 2.15 1.38
CA ILE A 13 -26.07 2.62 2.15
C ILE A 13 -27.31 2.65 1.25
N ASN A 14 -28.18 1.65 1.42
CA ASN A 14 -29.43 1.53 0.66
C ASN A 14 -30.48 2.59 1.04
N ASP A 15 -30.52 3.01 2.31
CA ASP A 15 -31.43 4.05 2.81
C ASP A 15 -30.63 5.13 3.55
N ARG A 16 -30.52 6.29 2.89
CA ARG A 16 -29.72 7.42 3.36
C ARG A 16 -30.38 8.14 4.55
N ASP A 17 -31.71 8.23 4.55
CA ASP A 17 -32.46 8.99 5.55
C ASP A 17 -32.50 8.23 6.88
N PHE A 18 -32.74 6.91 6.82
CA PHE A 18 -32.62 6.04 7.98
C PHE A 18 -31.20 6.08 8.58
N TYR A 19 -30.17 6.08 7.72
CA TYR A 19 -28.77 6.20 8.15
C TYR A 19 -28.51 7.51 8.89
N ASN A 20 -28.89 8.65 8.30
CA ASN A 20 -28.63 9.97 8.89
C ASN A 20 -29.34 10.13 10.24
N ASP A 21 -30.54 9.58 10.40
CA ASP A 21 -31.26 9.63 11.69
C ASP A 21 -30.65 8.67 12.74
N SER A 22 -30.18 7.50 12.30
CA SER A 22 -29.66 6.45 13.19
C SER A 22 -28.19 6.62 13.57
N ALA A 23 -27.37 7.25 12.72
CA ALA A 23 -25.92 7.31 12.87
C ALA A 23 -25.51 7.86 14.24
N LYS A 24 -26.25 8.84 14.77
CA LYS A 24 -26.03 9.48 16.09
C LYS A 24 -25.98 8.52 17.27
N TYR A 25 -26.56 7.32 17.14
CA TYR A 25 -26.54 6.30 18.19
C TYR A 25 -25.33 5.38 18.12
N PHE A 26 -24.68 5.27 16.96
CA PHE A 26 -23.58 4.34 16.72
C PHE A 26 -22.20 5.02 16.76
N PHE A 27 -22.14 6.32 16.45
CA PHE A 27 -20.89 7.06 16.40
C PHE A 27 -20.87 8.19 17.44
N PRO A 28 -19.83 8.25 18.30
CA PRO A 28 -19.75 9.26 19.36
C PRO A 28 -19.55 10.70 18.85
N THR A 29 -19.17 10.87 17.58
CA THR A 29 -18.89 12.17 16.98
C THR A 29 -19.27 12.18 15.50
N ILE A 30 -20.41 12.79 15.16
CA ILE A 30 -20.87 13.10 13.79
C ILE A 30 -20.99 14.62 13.61
N ARG A 31 -20.28 15.38 14.45
CA ARG A 31 -20.28 16.85 14.45
C ARG A 31 -18.88 17.35 14.10
N GLY A 32 -18.20 16.66 13.19
CA GLY A 32 -16.81 16.91 12.82
C GLY A 32 -16.64 17.20 11.33
N ASN A 33 -15.40 17.44 10.90
CA ASN A 33 -15.08 17.51 9.47
C ASN A 33 -15.31 16.12 8.83
N VAL A 34 -15.68 16.05 7.55
CA VAL A 34 -15.90 14.80 6.78
C VAL A 34 -14.72 13.83 6.85
N TYR A 35 -13.52 14.35 7.17
CA TYR A 35 -12.28 13.61 7.36
C TYR A 35 -12.11 13.00 8.77
N ASP A 36 -12.80 13.52 9.79
CA ASP A 36 -12.68 13.10 11.20
C ASP A 36 -13.85 12.21 11.66
N GLU A 37 -14.90 12.10 10.85
CA GLU A 37 -16.05 11.26 11.14
C GLU A 37 -15.68 9.78 10.96
N LYS A 38 -15.84 8.98 12.02
CA LYS A 38 -15.80 7.51 11.91
C LYS A 38 -16.98 7.06 11.06
N LYS A 39 -16.70 6.50 9.89
CA LYS A 39 -17.72 6.05 8.93
C LYS A 39 -18.06 4.57 9.12
N ILE A 40 -19.21 4.16 8.59
CA ILE A 40 -19.65 2.75 8.54
C ILE A 40 -18.51 1.83 8.04
N LEU A 41 -18.37 0.66 8.67
CA LEU A 41 -17.33 -0.34 8.41
C LEU A 41 -15.87 0.14 8.63
N GLY A 42 -15.66 1.32 9.23
CA GLY A 42 -14.32 1.88 9.42
C GLY A 42 -13.67 2.36 8.11
N LEU A 43 -14.46 2.53 7.04
CA LEU A 43 -14.02 3.06 5.75
C LEU A 43 -13.82 4.58 5.85
N ALA A 44 -12.67 4.99 6.37
CA ALA A 44 -12.23 6.38 6.37
C ALA A 44 -11.16 6.60 5.28
N ILE A 45 -11.30 7.69 4.52
CA ILE A 45 -10.27 8.07 3.54
C ILE A 45 -9.12 8.69 4.31
N GLU A 46 -8.04 7.92 4.48
CA GLU A 46 -6.86 8.40 5.20
C GLU A 46 -6.13 9.53 4.47
N ARG A 47 -6.07 9.46 3.12
CA ARG A 47 -5.36 10.43 2.27
C ARG A 47 -5.94 10.53 0.87
N GLN A 48 -5.87 11.73 0.33
CA GLN A 48 -6.14 12.04 -1.07
C GLN A 48 -4.94 12.72 -1.71
N GLY A 49 -4.78 12.54 -3.01
CA GLY A 49 -3.72 13.13 -3.79
C GLY A 49 -4.08 13.19 -5.26
N THR A 50 -3.35 14.01 -6.01
CA THR A 50 -3.54 14.26 -7.44
C THR A 50 -3.17 13.03 -8.26
N ALA A 51 -2.08 12.36 -7.85
CA ALA A 51 -1.56 11.18 -8.51
C ALA A 51 -1.06 10.17 -7.47
N MET A 52 -1.13 8.89 -7.84
CA MET A 52 -0.62 7.78 -7.03
C MET A 52 0.20 6.84 -7.90
N TYR A 53 1.40 6.52 -7.45
CA TYR A 53 2.30 5.56 -8.09
C TYR A 53 2.42 4.34 -7.19
N ALA A 54 1.90 3.20 -7.64
CA ALA A 54 1.83 1.97 -6.85
C ALA A 54 2.73 0.89 -7.47
N LEU A 55 3.76 0.48 -6.72
CA LEU A 55 4.66 -0.61 -7.12
C LEU A 55 4.12 -1.97 -6.67
N ALA A 56 3.52 -2.00 -5.48
CA ALA A 56 2.95 -3.20 -4.87
C ALA A 56 2.04 -2.86 -3.70
N PRO A 57 1.27 -3.84 -3.18
CA PRO A 57 0.53 -3.65 -1.95
C PRO A 57 1.43 -3.12 -0.82
N LYS A 58 1.04 -1.98 -0.24
CA LYS A 58 1.77 -1.27 0.84
C LYS A 58 3.12 -0.64 0.43
N ASN A 59 3.43 -0.57 -0.88
CA ASN A 59 4.58 0.11 -1.47
C ASN A 59 4.09 1.08 -2.57
N TYR A 60 3.89 2.34 -2.20
CA TYR A 60 3.31 3.35 -3.09
C TYR A 60 3.72 4.78 -2.71
N MET A 61 3.56 5.70 -3.65
CA MET A 61 3.69 7.15 -3.44
C MET A 61 2.37 7.83 -3.80
N ILE A 62 1.96 8.82 -3.00
CA ILE A 62 0.82 9.69 -3.30
C ILE A 62 1.35 11.13 -3.38
N GLU A 63 1.04 11.82 -4.48
CA GLU A 63 1.32 13.24 -4.66
C GLU A 63 0.17 14.06 -4.08
N THR A 64 0.46 14.92 -3.12
CA THR A 64 -0.59 15.71 -2.47
C THR A 64 -0.64 17.12 -3.05
N ASN A 65 -1.86 17.64 -3.24
CA ASN A 65 -2.08 19.02 -3.73
C ASN A 65 -1.57 20.10 -2.76
N TYR A 66 -1.33 19.75 -1.49
CA TYR A 66 -0.83 20.68 -0.49
C TYR A 66 0.71 20.71 -0.48
N ASN A 67 1.28 21.80 -1.01
CA ASN A 67 2.69 22.18 -0.93
C ASN A 67 3.71 21.33 -1.72
N GLY A 68 3.31 20.60 -2.76
CA GLY A 68 4.26 19.84 -3.60
C GLY A 68 4.95 18.68 -2.86
N ASN A 69 4.43 18.30 -1.69
CA ASN A 69 4.96 17.19 -0.92
C ASN A 69 4.35 15.88 -1.42
N SER A 70 5.20 14.88 -1.66
CA SER A 70 4.80 13.51 -1.90
C SER A 70 4.90 12.71 -0.60
N LYS A 71 3.95 11.79 -0.41
CA LYS A 71 3.99 10.84 0.70
C LYS A 71 4.36 9.46 0.16
N ILE A 72 5.53 8.99 0.55
CA ILE A 72 6.02 7.65 0.21
C ILE A 72 5.65 6.68 1.33
N LYS A 73 5.01 5.56 0.99
CA LYS A 73 4.73 4.44 1.89
C LYS A 73 5.49 3.23 1.37
N LEU A 74 6.41 2.71 2.17
CA LEU A 74 7.19 1.52 1.85
C LEU A 74 7.13 0.54 3.02
N LYS A 75 6.75 -0.70 2.76
CA LYS A 75 6.70 -1.76 3.76
C LYS A 75 8.10 -2.35 3.94
N GLY A 76 8.52 -2.46 5.19
CA GLY A 76 9.75 -3.17 5.55
C GLY A 76 11.03 -2.37 5.30
N ILE A 77 10.94 -1.08 4.94
CA ILE A 77 12.07 -0.16 4.80
C ILE A 77 11.98 0.96 5.82
N ASN A 78 13.09 1.24 6.49
CA ASN A 78 13.18 2.40 7.36
C ASN A 78 13.47 3.65 6.52
N GLN A 79 12.44 4.49 6.35
CA GLN A 79 12.51 5.72 5.55
C GLN A 79 13.36 6.83 6.20
N LYS A 80 13.62 6.76 7.52
CA LYS A 80 14.49 7.75 8.18
C LYS A 80 15.95 7.57 7.78
N THR A 81 16.38 6.32 7.65
CA THR A 81 17.76 5.95 7.29
C THR A 81 17.94 5.87 5.78
N ASN A 82 16.93 5.37 5.05
CA ASN A 82 16.94 5.25 3.60
C ASN A 82 16.00 6.31 3.01
N LYS A 83 16.55 7.45 2.62
CA LYS A 83 15.80 8.51 1.94
C LYS A 83 15.54 8.08 0.50
N ILE A 84 14.29 7.71 0.24
CA ILE A 84 13.82 7.38 -1.11
C ILE A 84 13.22 8.64 -1.74
N THR A 85 13.58 8.90 -3.00
CA THR A 85 13.01 10.00 -3.78
C THR A 85 11.91 9.52 -4.73
N LYS A 86 11.12 10.47 -5.25
CA LYS A 86 10.13 10.21 -6.30
C LYS A 86 10.78 9.62 -7.55
N ASP A 87 11.91 10.18 -7.98
CA ASP A 87 12.62 9.74 -9.19
C ASP A 87 13.04 8.27 -9.09
N GLN A 88 13.52 7.83 -7.92
CA GLN A 88 13.85 6.42 -7.69
C GLN A 88 12.65 5.47 -7.83
N ILE A 89 11.43 5.94 -7.55
CA ILE A 89 10.21 5.16 -7.76
C ILE A 89 9.85 5.13 -9.25
N ILE A 90 10.02 6.25 -9.95
CA ILE A 90 9.76 6.35 -11.40
C ILE A 90 10.75 5.49 -12.18
N ASP A 91 12.06 5.63 -11.93
CA ASP A 91 13.13 4.79 -12.50
C ASP A 91 12.84 3.29 -12.28
N CYS A 92 12.24 2.94 -11.14
CA CYS A 92 11.91 1.56 -10.81
C CYS A 92 10.78 1.00 -11.68
N ILE A 93 9.83 1.85 -12.08
CA ILE A 93 8.71 1.51 -12.95
C ILE A 93 9.15 1.49 -14.42
N GLU A 94 9.84 2.54 -14.85
CA GLU A 94 10.20 2.73 -16.26
C GLU A 94 11.39 1.86 -16.68
N ASP A 95 12.46 1.85 -15.88
CA ASP A 95 13.71 1.16 -16.21
C ASP A 95 13.90 -0.16 -15.47
N GLY A 96 12.95 -0.56 -14.62
CA GLY A 96 13.06 -1.77 -13.79
C GLY A 96 14.20 -1.68 -12.75
N LYS A 97 14.68 -0.48 -12.45
CA LYS A 97 15.85 -0.26 -11.57
C LYS A 97 15.57 -0.72 -10.15
N ILE A 98 16.51 -1.47 -9.57
CA ILE A 98 16.41 -1.94 -8.19
C ILE A 98 17.12 -0.96 -7.26
N THR A 99 16.39 -0.39 -6.30
CA THR A 99 17.00 0.44 -5.24
C THR A 99 17.22 -0.41 -4.01
N LYS A 100 18.49 -0.59 -3.62
CA LYS A 100 18.86 -1.28 -2.38
C LYS A 100 18.76 -0.35 -1.18
N CYS A 101 18.46 -0.92 -0.03
CA CYS A 101 18.30 -0.20 1.23
C CYS A 101 18.89 -1.03 2.37
N THR A 102 19.39 -0.35 3.38
CA THR A 102 19.95 -0.99 4.57
C THR A 102 19.00 -0.81 5.72
N ASN A 103 18.53 -1.92 6.29
CA ASN A 103 17.80 -1.88 7.55
C ASN A 103 18.67 -2.38 8.69
N MET A 104 18.57 -1.68 9.80
CA MET A 104 19.13 -2.12 11.06
C MET A 104 18.06 -2.87 11.84
N ARG A 105 18.41 -4.05 12.34
CA ARG A 105 17.58 -4.87 13.22
C ARG A 105 18.38 -5.22 14.47
N LEU A 106 17.75 -5.15 15.63
CA LEU A 106 18.31 -5.73 16.86
C LEU A 106 18.00 -7.23 16.89
N GLY A 107 19.01 -8.02 17.18
CA GLY A 107 18.90 -9.47 17.38
C GLY A 107 19.56 -9.87 18.69
N GLN A 108 19.06 -10.92 19.33
CA GLN A 108 19.68 -11.50 20.50
C GLN A 108 20.08 -12.94 20.20
N LYS A 109 21.33 -13.30 20.50
CA LYS A 109 21.83 -14.67 20.38
C LYS A 109 22.71 -14.95 21.59
N ASN A 110 22.51 -16.11 22.24
CA ASN A 110 23.26 -16.51 23.43
C ASN A 110 23.26 -15.43 24.52
N HIS A 111 22.08 -14.84 24.79
CA HIS A 111 21.88 -13.74 25.74
C HIS A 111 22.60 -12.42 25.39
N GLN A 112 23.36 -12.34 24.30
CA GLN A 112 23.98 -11.10 23.85
C GLN A 112 23.10 -10.42 22.79
N MET A 113 22.84 -9.13 22.99
CA MET A 113 22.13 -8.31 22.02
C MET A 113 23.13 -7.69 21.03
N SER A 114 22.83 -7.78 19.74
CA SER A 114 23.62 -7.18 18.68
C SER A 114 22.73 -6.41 17.72
N GLN A 115 23.33 -5.41 17.06
CA GLN A 115 22.69 -4.69 15.97
C GLN A 115 23.19 -5.27 14.65
N LEU A 116 22.27 -5.78 13.85
CA LEU A 116 22.53 -6.37 12.54
C LEU A 116 22.13 -5.37 11.45
N SER A 117 23.07 -5.09 10.56
CA SER A 117 22.84 -4.34 9.34
C SER A 117 22.53 -5.33 8.21
N ILE A 118 21.35 -5.23 7.60
CA ILE A 118 20.90 -6.11 6.54
C ILE A 118 20.60 -5.26 5.31
N GLU A 119 21.38 -5.46 4.24
CA GLU A 119 21.06 -4.95 2.92
C GLU A 119 19.90 -5.75 2.32
N LYS A 120 18.91 -5.06 1.78
CA LYS A 120 17.79 -5.68 1.07
C LYS A 120 17.38 -4.83 -0.12
N ASN A 121 16.61 -5.42 -1.03
CA ASN A 121 15.95 -4.66 -2.07
C ASN A 121 14.85 -3.81 -1.42
N GLY A 122 15.02 -2.49 -1.49
CA GLY A 122 14.07 -1.53 -0.94
C GLY A 122 12.89 -1.32 -1.87
N ILE A 123 13.19 -1.10 -3.14
CA ILE A 123 12.21 -0.81 -4.18
C ILE A 123 12.55 -1.65 -5.39
N THR A 124 11.54 -2.37 -5.90
CA THR A 124 11.63 -3.26 -7.06
C THR A 124 10.36 -3.11 -7.89
N GLY A 125 10.50 -3.07 -9.22
CA GLY A 125 9.35 -2.94 -10.14
C GLY A 125 8.49 -4.20 -10.18
N ILE A 126 9.06 -5.35 -9.81
CA ILE A 126 8.38 -6.64 -9.80
C ILE A 126 8.26 -7.13 -8.36
N HIS A 127 7.02 -7.21 -7.88
CA HIS A 127 6.65 -7.88 -6.63
C HIS A 127 5.79 -9.12 -6.87
N THR A 128 5.74 -9.61 -8.12
CA THR A 128 5.10 -10.87 -8.46
C THR A 128 5.78 -11.99 -7.70
N LYS A 129 5.04 -12.59 -6.76
CA LYS A 129 5.50 -13.74 -5.97
C LYS A 129 4.91 -15.06 -6.45
N MET A 130 3.88 -14.98 -7.28
CA MET A 130 3.14 -16.14 -7.74
C MET A 130 2.60 -15.94 -9.15
N LEU A 131 2.49 -17.05 -9.87
CA LEU A 131 1.76 -17.20 -11.12
C LEU A 131 0.49 -18.01 -10.83
N VAL A 132 -0.62 -17.65 -11.48
CA VAL A 132 -1.84 -18.45 -11.45
C VAL A 132 -1.87 -19.26 -12.74
N LEU A 133 -1.98 -20.58 -12.62
CA LEU A 133 -2.05 -21.50 -13.75
C LEU A 133 -3.50 -21.59 -14.28
N GLU A 134 -3.68 -22.23 -15.44
CA GLU A 134 -5.00 -22.37 -16.09
C GLU A 134 -6.02 -23.13 -15.22
N ASN A 135 -5.56 -24.03 -14.36
CA ASN A 135 -6.39 -24.75 -13.39
C ASN A 135 -6.64 -23.98 -12.08
N GLU A 136 -6.40 -22.66 -12.08
CA GLU A 136 -6.50 -21.77 -10.91
C GLU A 136 -5.51 -22.07 -9.76
N SER A 137 -4.61 -23.04 -9.95
CA SER A 137 -3.57 -23.32 -8.97
C SER A 137 -2.53 -22.20 -8.93
N CYS A 138 -1.93 -22.02 -7.77
CA CYS A 138 -1.04 -20.91 -7.47
C CYS A 138 0.39 -21.43 -7.32
N CYS A 139 1.27 -21.06 -8.24
CA CYS A 139 2.67 -21.49 -8.24
C CYS A 139 3.61 -20.32 -7.88
N PRO A 140 4.77 -20.58 -7.24
CA PRO A 140 5.76 -19.53 -7.02
C PRO A 140 6.19 -18.89 -8.34
N TYR A 141 6.40 -17.57 -8.35
CA TYR A 141 7.01 -16.90 -9.50
C TYR A 141 8.51 -17.15 -9.51
N LEU A 142 9.03 -17.68 -10.63
CA LEU A 142 10.45 -17.83 -10.90
C LEU A 142 10.81 -16.96 -12.10
N PHE A 143 11.87 -16.16 -11.96
CA PHE A 143 12.28 -15.23 -13.01
C PHE A 143 12.64 -15.98 -14.30
N GLY A 144 12.02 -15.56 -15.41
CA GLY A 144 12.20 -16.17 -16.72
C GLY A 144 11.31 -17.38 -16.98
N LEU A 145 10.54 -17.85 -15.99
CA LEU A 145 9.53 -18.88 -16.19
C LEU A 145 8.13 -18.27 -16.34
N THR A 146 7.34 -18.90 -17.18
CA THR A 146 5.96 -18.57 -17.50
C THR A 146 5.04 -19.70 -17.04
N ALA A 147 3.73 -19.51 -17.10
CA ALA A 147 2.76 -20.53 -16.67
C ALA A 147 2.92 -21.87 -17.43
N SER A 148 3.35 -21.84 -18.69
CA SER A 148 3.58 -23.04 -19.51
C SER A 148 4.79 -23.87 -19.07
N ASP A 149 5.71 -23.28 -18.29
CA ASP A 149 6.89 -23.99 -17.78
C ASP A 149 6.57 -24.81 -16.50
N TYR A 150 5.34 -24.70 -15.97
CA TYR A 150 4.89 -25.45 -14.81
C TYR A 150 4.04 -26.65 -15.24
N SER A 151 4.43 -27.85 -14.79
CA SER A 151 3.59 -29.04 -14.84
C SER A 151 2.89 -29.25 -13.50
N TYR A 152 1.62 -29.64 -13.54
CA TYR A 152 0.85 -30.05 -12.37
C TYR A 152 0.20 -31.41 -12.67
N GLU A 153 0.11 -32.26 -11.65
CA GLU A 153 -0.67 -33.51 -11.68
C GLU A 153 -2.07 -33.28 -11.12
#